data_AF-A0A2M3ZGR2-F1
#
_entry.id   AF-A0A2M3ZGR2-F1
#
_cell.length_a   1.000
_cell.length_b   1.000
_cell.length_c   1.000
_cell.angle_alpha   90.00
_cell.angle_beta   90.00
_cell.angle_gamma   90.00
#
_symmetry.space_group_name_H-M   'P 1'
#
loop_
_entity.id
_entity.type
_entity.pdbx_description
1 polymer ?
#
loop_
_entity_poly.entity_id
_entity_poly.type
_entity_poly.pdbx_seq_one_letter_code
_entity_poly.pdbx_strand_id
1 'polypeptide(L)'
;EFEDMHIEHGLSESSPPPMGVGGGYGNGTGLGAMKHSGSNGGPLHSPYGERSAGEAGVGRSGSGGGGGGGGMIVANHKNSTMSNGNGNYNDMHIVTHHQDDSSPTQTSLTKHSLLQFAMQHFRTDEEFKSNRADKRAMRNQHADLVKWQGYPLRAPLLRLPADLTPLALECFDCVLRYCGDLAVDPELSEVKCVYTVLMHCHKHLTLRDEVYCQLMKQTTANRSACPDSAQRAWRLLSILAAYFGCSDALRPYLIEHLTSAASDRRRPCHGTAAVCLTNLRKTARCGGRKNVPSVEEVTAVSAGRSARRQIYRLPGGAERIVNTRCSTVVGDVIAELCSLLGIESPAEQQEFSLYCIVQGDAFTMPLAADEYILDVTTELLKSGQPFYLIFCRSVWHFALKRDPAPTPLYIEVLFNQVAPDYLEGLLLELPNGGAPSPDYVRDMARIAAILHRAADLNHLPAMKEIKFLLPKPALSLRELRPAQWVALVQSAWPSVAGLSPIQVKAQFLNVLSSWPLFGSSFFAVKRVWADENPMEEPSPMWRELILALNRRGVLFLDPNTHETMQHWPFNEVISTRKVRSEDGALFLDMKVGNLLQQRVIRVQTEQAHEISRLVRQYITMAQAQQRDRRE
;
A
#
# COMPACT_ATOMS: atom_id res chain seq x y z
N GLU A 1 18.74 9.59 10.77
CA GLU A 1 17.60 10.33 10.15
C GLU A 1 17.04 11.49 10.97
N PHE A 2 16.62 11.35 12.25
CA PHE A 2 16.39 12.55 13.10
C PHE A 2 17.68 13.15 13.68
N GLU A 3 18.79 12.39 13.64
CA GLU A 3 20.12 12.81 14.10
C GLU A 3 20.90 13.65 13.08
N ASP A 4 20.54 13.60 11.79
CA ASP A 4 21.26 14.29 10.70
C ASP A 4 20.74 15.71 10.39
N MET A 5 19.86 16.26 11.22
CA MET A 5 19.34 17.63 11.04
C MET A 5 20.32 18.68 11.59
N HIS A 6 21.46 18.85 10.92
CA HIS A 6 22.16 20.14 10.95
C HIS A 6 21.48 21.08 9.95
N ILE A 7 20.89 22.16 10.47
CA ILE A 7 20.33 23.24 9.66
C ILE A 7 21.52 24.02 9.08
N GLU A 8 21.98 23.66 7.89
CA GLU A 8 22.93 24.50 7.15
C GLU A 8 22.20 25.68 6.49
N HIS A 9 22.67 26.88 6.80
CA HIS A 9 22.31 28.12 6.15
C HIS A 9 23.24 28.34 4.94
N GLY A 10 22.67 28.60 3.76
CA GLY A 10 23.35 29.40 2.74
C GLY A 10 23.67 28.73 1.40
N LEU A 11 22.87 29.08 0.40
CA LEU A 11 23.16 29.36 -1.02
C LEU A 11 24.55 28.96 -1.60
N SER A 12 24.52 28.23 -2.73
CA SER A 12 25.51 28.39 -3.79
C SER A 12 24.91 28.12 -5.17
N GLU A 13 25.02 29.11 -6.06
CA GLU A 13 24.82 28.98 -7.51
C GLU A 13 25.81 27.98 -8.12
N SER A 14 25.39 27.18 -9.10
CA SER A 14 26.32 26.43 -9.94
C SER A 14 25.84 26.41 -11.40
N SER A 15 26.67 27.01 -12.27
CA SER A 15 26.66 26.82 -13.72
C SER A 15 27.23 25.44 -14.12
N PRO A 16 26.91 24.89 -15.31
CA PRO A 16 27.32 23.54 -15.72
C PRO A 16 28.61 23.55 -16.58
N PRO A 17 29.37 22.44 -16.59
CA PRO A 17 29.86 21.87 -17.86
C PRO A 17 30.05 20.33 -17.80
N PRO A 18 30.66 19.66 -18.81
CA PRO A 18 30.16 19.41 -20.16
C PRO A 18 30.09 17.90 -20.50
N MET A 19 29.52 17.58 -21.67
CA MET A 19 29.42 16.24 -22.26
C MET A 19 30.78 15.57 -22.53
N GLY A 20 30.84 14.25 -22.33
CA GLY A 20 31.93 13.37 -22.75
C GLY A 20 31.41 12.05 -23.32
N VAL A 21 31.82 11.75 -24.56
CA VAL A 21 31.51 10.57 -25.38
C VAL A 21 32.49 9.43 -25.05
N GLY A 22 32.02 8.17 -25.05
CA GLY A 22 32.91 7.00 -25.08
C GLY A 22 32.17 5.66 -24.95
N GLY A 23 32.14 4.87 -26.02
CA GLY A 23 31.48 3.56 -26.08
C GLY A 23 32.34 2.37 -25.63
N GLY A 24 31.72 1.20 -25.52
CA GLY A 24 32.38 -0.08 -25.30
C GLY A 24 31.39 -1.25 -25.18
N TYR A 25 31.45 -2.18 -26.11
CA TYR A 25 30.63 -3.40 -26.20
C TYR A 25 31.04 -4.46 -25.15
N GLY A 26 30.06 -5.23 -24.65
CA GLY A 26 30.29 -6.44 -23.86
C GLY A 26 29.02 -7.30 -23.76
N ASN A 27 29.00 -8.42 -24.50
CA ASN A 27 27.94 -9.44 -24.48
C ASN A 27 27.99 -10.27 -23.19
N GLY A 28 26.84 -10.45 -22.54
CA GLY A 28 26.66 -11.37 -21.42
C GLY A 28 25.19 -11.79 -21.30
N THR A 29 24.88 -13.03 -21.69
CA THR A 29 23.57 -13.66 -21.59
C THR A 29 23.32 -14.13 -20.16
N GLY A 30 22.39 -13.47 -19.45
CA GLY A 30 21.91 -13.87 -18.13
C GLY A 30 20.39 -13.97 -18.11
N LEU A 31 19.88 -15.17 -17.83
CA LEU A 31 18.46 -15.47 -17.58
C LEU A 31 18.06 -14.80 -16.25
N GLY A 32 17.37 -13.67 -16.35
CA GLY A 32 16.87 -12.90 -15.20
C GLY A 32 15.37 -13.15 -14.98
N ALA A 33 15.03 -13.69 -13.81
CA ALA A 33 13.65 -13.82 -13.36
C ALA A 33 13.21 -12.53 -12.62
N MET A 34 12.06 -11.99 -13.03
CA MET A 34 11.39 -10.79 -12.53
C MET A 34 12.21 -9.48 -12.58
N LYS A 35 12.50 -9.05 -13.81
CA LYS A 35 12.60 -7.63 -14.15
C LYS A 35 11.19 -7.06 -14.35
N HIS A 36 10.71 -6.22 -13.43
CA HIS A 36 10.04 -5.00 -13.89
C HIS A 36 11.10 -3.93 -14.10
N SER A 37 12.02 -4.19 -15.05
CA SER A 37 12.78 -3.10 -15.64
C SER A 37 11.79 -2.30 -16.47
N GLY A 38 11.63 -1.02 -16.15
CA GLY A 38 11.00 -0.07 -17.05
C GLY A 38 11.71 -0.14 -18.40
N SER A 39 11.09 -0.81 -19.37
CA SER A 39 11.24 -0.42 -20.75
C SER A 39 10.64 0.97 -20.85
N ASN A 40 11.41 1.92 -21.40
CA ASN A 40 10.83 3.12 -21.97
C ASN A 40 9.63 2.70 -22.82
N GLY A 41 8.43 3.02 -22.34
CA GLY A 41 7.21 2.97 -23.12
C GLY A 41 7.24 4.09 -24.14
N GLY A 42 8.12 3.97 -25.14
CA GLY A 42 7.80 4.52 -26.45
C GLY A 42 6.62 3.70 -26.99
N PRO A 43 5.60 4.34 -27.59
CA PRO A 43 4.49 3.60 -28.17
C PRO A 43 5.03 2.60 -29.19
N LEU A 44 4.48 1.38 -29.15
CA LEU A 44 4.66 0.39 -30.21
C LEU A 44 4.29 1.07 -31.53
N HIS A 45 5.30 1.39 -32.33
CA HIS A 45 5.13 1.86 -33.69
C HIS A 45 4.48 0.73 -34.49
N SER A 46 3.20 0.92 -34.80
CA SER A 46 2.49 0.22 -35.87
C SER A 46 3.22 0.43 -37.20
N PRO A 47 3.46 -0.61 -38.02
CA PRO A 47 4.06 -0.45 -39.35
C PRO A 47 2.99 -0.17 -40.41
N TYR A 48 2.09 0.79 -40.16
CA TYR A 48 1.11 1.28 -41.15
C TYR A 48 0.97 2.79 -41.01
N GLY A 49 1.42 3.51 -42.04
CA GLY A 49 1.55 4.97 -42.04
C GLY A 49 0.23 5.72 -42.00
N GLU A 50 0.22 6.83 -41.25
CA GLU A 50 -0.85 7.81 -41.26
C GLU A 50 -0.70 8.74 -42.47
N ARG A 51 -1.75 8.83 -43.29
CA ARG A 51 -1.96 9.94 -44.22
C ARG A 51 -2.79 11.01 -43.53
N SER A 52 -2.22 12.20 -43.43
CA SER A 52 -2.91 13.43 -43.04
C SER A 52 -4.11 13.72 -43.96
N ALA A 53 -5.24 14.07 -43.36
CA ALA A 53 -6.32 14.80 -44.02
C ALA A 53 -6.50 16.13 -43.28
N GLY A 54 -6.38 17.22 -44.03
CA GLY A 54 -6.29 18.59 -43.54
C GLY A 54 -7.61 19.19 -43.08
N GLU A 55 -7.45 20.25 -42.30
CA GLU A 55 -8.47 21.23 -41.91
C GLU A 55 -9.04 21.97 -43.13
N ALA A 56 -10.36 22.17 -43.13
CA ALA A 56 -10.98 23.35 -43.72
C ALA A 56 -12.38 23.57 -43.14
N GLY A 57 -12.67 24.81 -42.74
CA GLY A 57 -13.93 25.45 -43.13
C GLY A 57 -14.96 25.77 -42.04
N VAL A 58 -14.95 27.03 -41.63
CA VAL A 58 -15.93 27.78 -40.83
C VAL A 58 -17.33 27.84 -41.46
N GLY A 59 -18.41 27.85 -40.65
CA GLY A 59 -19.77 28.23 -41.07
C GLY A 59 -20.76 28.46 -39.92
N ARG A 60 -21.38 29.65 -39.88
CA ARG A 60 -22.25 30.24 -38.83
C ARG A 60 -23.75 29.87 -38.95
N SER A 61 -24.48 30.23 -37.89
CA SER A 61 -25.94 30.54 -37.75
C SER A 61 -26.92 29.35 -37.61
N GLY A 62 -28.01 29.37 -36.84
CA GLY A 62 -28.65 30.37 -35.98
C GLY A 62 -29.96 29.80 -35.35
N SER A 63 -30.42 30.42 -34.25
CA SER A 63 -31.77 30.50 -33.64
C SER A 63 -32.84 29.40 -33.77
N GLY A 64 -33.53 29.15 -32.64
CA GLY A 64 -34.96 28.77 -32.63
C GLY A 64 -35.39 27.97 -31.40
N GLY A 65 -36.17 28.60 -30.50
CA GLY A 65 -36.60 28.02 -29.22
C GLY A 65 -37.84 27.12 -29.28
N GLY A 66 -38.32 26.73 -28.09
CA GLY A 66 -39.61 26.07 -27.90
C GLY A 66 -39.65 25.20 -26.64
N GLY A 67 -40.47 25.58 -25.67
CA GLY A 67 -40.57 24.94 -24.35
C GLY A 67 -41.54 23.75 -24.25
N GLY A 68 -41.73 23.31 -23.01
CA GLY A 68 -42.64 22.25 -22.56
C GLY A 68 -41.90 21.34 -21.57
N GLY A 69 -42.15 21.31 -20.26
CA GLY A 69 -43.43 21.49 -19.56
C GLY A 69 -44.10 20.12 -19.39
N GLY A 70 -43.72 19.39 -18.34
CA GLY A 70 -44.33 18.10 -17.99
C GLY A 70 -43.87 17.65 -16.60
N GLY A 71 -44.73 17.88 -15.60
CA GLY A 71 -44.53 17.46 -14.22
C GLY A 71 -45.38 16.25 -13.81
N MET A 72 -45.16 15.86 -12.55
CA MET A 72 -45.86 14.85 -11.73
C MET A 72 -45.57 13.39 -12.12
N ILE A 73 -45.39 12.43 -11.19
CA ILE A 73 -46.16 12.16 -9.97
C ILE A 73 -45.24 11.53 -8.90
N VAL A 74 -45.27 12.07 -7.68
CA VAL A 74 -44.74 11.44 -6.47
C VAL A 74 -45.92 10.79 -5.75
N ALA A 75 -45.93 9.47 -5.64
CA ALA A 75 -46.88 8.73 -4.82
C ALA A 75 -46.16 8.18 -3.59
N ASN A 76 -46.63 8.62 -2.43
CA ASN A 76 -46.17 8.26 -1.10
C ASN A 76 -47.31 7.45 -0.45
N HIS A 77 -47.10 6.18 -0.11
CA HIS A 77 -48.02 5.45 0.77
C HIS A 77 -47.26 4.60 1.80
N LYS A 78 -47.74 4.74 3.03
CA LYS A 78 -47.22 4.20 4.30
C LYS A 78 -47.80 2.82 4.61
N ASN A 79 -47.00 2.06 5.37
CA ASN A 79 -47.33 1.11 6.45
C ASN A 79 -48.23 -0.11 6.20
N SER A 80 -47.68 -1.30 6.49
CA SER A 80 -48.00 -2.13 7.68
C SER A 80 -47.20 -3.46 7.61
N THR A 81 -46.16 -3.63 8.46
CA THR A 81 -46.08 -4.44 9.71
C THR A 81 -45.68 -5.91 9.58
N MET A 82 -44.50 -6.20 10.18
CA MET A 82 -44.18 -7.30 11.11
C MET A 82 -44.16 -8.76 10.63
N SER A 83 -42.95 -9.32 10.53
CA SER A 83 -42.61 -10.62 11.12
C SER A 83 -41.10 -10.69 11.32
N ASN A 84 -40.64 -10.63 12.57
CA ASN A 84 -39.24 -10.69 12.95
C ASN A 84 -39.02 -11.96 13.78
N GLY A 85 -38.34 -12.95 13.20
CA GLY A 85 -37.80 -14.11 13.90
C GLY A 85 -36.33 -13.87 14.22
N ASN A 86 -36.04 -13.73 15.52
CA ASN A 86 -34.71 -13.42 16.05
C ASN A 86 -34.01 -14.70 16.50
N GLY A 87 -32.74 -14.88 16.15
CA GLY A 87 -31.84 -15.93 16.63
C GLY A 87 -30.44 -15.36 16.90
N ASN A 88 -30.04 -15.39 18.18
CA ASN A 88 -28.87 -14.80 18.85
C ASN A 88 -27.49 -15.27 18.35
N TYR A 89 -26.46 -14.43 18.58
CA TYR A 89 -25.32 -14.65 19.51
C TYR A 89 -24.65 -13.29 19.83
N ASN A 90 -24.90 -12.74 21.03
CA ASN A 90 -24.00 -12.62 22.19
C ASN A 90 -23.03 -11.43 22.16
N ASP A 91 -23.50 -10.32 22.76
CA ASP A 91 -22.70 -9.16 23.15
C ASP A 91 -22.69 -9.04 24.68
N MET A 92 -21.54 -8.64 25.23
CA MET A 92 -21.15 -8.78 26.63
C MET A 92 -21.83 -7.73 27.53
N HIS A 93 -22.53 -8.20 28.57
CA HIS A 93 -23.36 -7.43 29.50
C HIS A 93 -22.61 -6.31 30.25
N ILE A 94 -23.15 -5.08 30.18
CA ILE A 94 -23.00 -4.05 31.23
C ILE A 94 -24.38 -3.82 31.83
N VAL A 95 -24.50 -4.07 33.13
CA VAL A 95 -25.72 -3.90 33.92
C VAL A 95 -26.00 -2.41 34.11
N THR A 96 -27.12 -1.92 33.60
CA THR A 96 -27.66 -0.57 33.88
C THR A 96 -28.80 -0.69 34.89
N HIS A 97 -28.62 -0.10 36.07
CA HIS A 97 -29.71 0.12 37.03
C HIS A 97 -30.57 1.30 36.57
N HIS A 98 -31.88 1.06 36.45
CA HIS A 98 -32.92 2.07 36.28
C HIS A 98 -33.22 2.79 37.60
N GLN A 99 -33.38 4.12 37.56
CA GLN A 99 -34.16 4.89 38.54
C GLN A 99 -34.73 6.16 37.87
N ASP A 100 -36.03 6.38 38.09
CA ASP A 100 -36.85 7.42 37.49
C ASP A 100 -36.73 8.81 38.17
N ASP A 101 -36.67 9.81 37.29
CA ASP A 101 -37.30 11.15 37.26
C ASP A 101 -37.28 12.14 38.46
N SER A 102 -36.62 13.30 38.26
CA SER A 102 -37.27 14.63 38.10
C SER A 102 -36.30 15.83 38.22
N SER A 103 -36.48 16.82 37.33
CA SER A 103 -35.92 18.20 37.25
C SER A 103 -34.72 18.47 36.28
N PRO A 104 -34.69 19.65 35.62
CA PRO A 104 -34.16 19.78 34.26
C PRO A 104 -32.71 20.28 34.17
N THR A 105 -32.08 19.94 33.04
CA THR A 105 -30.78 20.41 32.51
C THR A 105 -29.51 19.84 33.16
N GLN A 106 -29.16 18.59 32.79
CA GLN A 106 -27.77 18.14 32.80
C GLN A 106 -27.37 17.67 31.40
N THR A 107 -26.53 18.47 30.75
CA THR A 107 -25.64 18.02 29.67
C THR A 107 -24.79 16.87 30.20
N SER A 108 -24.83 15.72 29.50
CA SER A 108 -24.00 14.54 29.75
C SER A 108 -22.58 14.90 30.21
N LEU A 109 -22.24 14.61 31.47
CA LEU A 109 -20.89 14.74 32.03
C LEU A 109 -19.95 13.79 31.26
N THR A 110 -19.07 14.34 30.41
CA THR A 110 -18.02 13.55 29.77
C THR A 110 -17.08 13.01 30.85
N LYS A 111 -16.95 11.68 30.94
CA LYS A 111 -16.16 10.99 31.99
C LYS A 111 -14.66 11.31 31.97
N HIS A 112 -14.16 11.91 30.88
CA HIS A 112 -12.76 12.25 30.68
C HIS A 112 -12.62 13.62 30.02
N SER A 113 -12.35 14.67 30.81
CA SER A 113 -12.07 16.01 30.27
C SER A 113 -10.61 16.41 30.48
N LEU A 114 -10.05 17.26 29.61
CA LEU A 114 -8.71 17.81 29.82
C LEU A 114 -8.58 18.50 31.18
N LEU A 115 -9.65 19.13 31.68
CA LEU A 115 -9.69 19.72 33.02
C LEU A 115 -9.46 18.67 34.12
N GLN A 116 -10.11 17.52 34.02
CA GLN A 116 -9.94 16.43 34.97
C GLN A 116 -8.52 15.85 34.94
N PHE A 117 -7.92 15.75 33.76
CA PHE A 117 -6.50 15.38 33.63
C PHE A 117 -5.58 16.45 34.23
N ALA A 118 -5.85 17.72 33.94
CA ALA A 118 -5.07 18.85 34.44
C ALA A 118 -5.04 18.88 35.97
N MET A 119 -6.18 18.69 36.64
CA MET A 119 -6.26 18.65 38.11
C MET A 119 -5.35 17.58 38.76
N GLN A 120 -4.95 16.56 38.01
CA GLN A 120 -4.11 15.46 38.50
C GLN A 120 -2.64 15.59 38.05
N HIS A 121 -2.40 16.12 36.85
CA HIS A 121 -1.10 16.02 36.19
C HIS A 121 -0.43 17.37 35.94
N PHE A 122 -1.19 18.46 35.81
CA PHE A 122 -0.61 19.77 35.50
C PHE A 122 0.12 20.33 36.72
N ARG A 123 1.01 21.29 36.46
CA ARG A 123 1.65 22.08 37.52
C ARG A 123 0.61 22.90 38.28
N THR A 124 0.90 23.14 39.55
CA THR A 124 0.21 24.12 40.37
C THR A 124 1.19 25.24 40.67
N ASP A 125 0.85 26.48 40.31
CA ASP A 125 1.72 27.63 40.58
C ASP A 125 1.96 27.78 42.10
N GLU A 126 3.20 28.14 42.47
CA GLU A 126 3.64 28.25 43.87
C GLU A 126 2.76 29.20 44.71
N GLU A 127 2.23 30.27 44.09
CA GLU A 127 1.33 31.23 44.74
C GLU A 127 0.08 30.55 45.36
N PHE A 128 -0.42 29.48 44.74
CA PHE A 128 -1.59 28.72 45.21
C PHE A 128 -1.24 27.55 46.13
N LYS A 129 0.05 27.15 46.22
CA LYS A 129 0.49 26.13 47.18
C LYS A 129 0.41 26.62 48.63
N SER A 130 0.43 27.93 48.85
CA SER A 130 0.23 28.57 50.15
C SER A 130 -1.19 28.37 50.72
N ASN A 131 -2.17 28.08 49.86
CA ASN A 131 -3.59 28.08 50.19
C ASN A 131 -4.28 26.73 49.87
N ARG A 132 -3.65 25.62 50.29
CA ARG A 132 -4.11 24.22 50.07
C ARG A 132 -5.55 23.92 50.49
N ALA A 133 -6.20 24.82 51.23
CA ALA A 133 -7.56 24.66 51.74
C ALA A 133 -8.65 24.92 50.68
N ASP A 134 -8.40 25.71 49.62
CA ASP A 134 -9.44 26.08 48.66
C ASP A 134 -9.39 25.25 47.35
N LYS A 135 -10.04 24.09 47.39
CA LYS A 135 -10.23 23.22 46.21
C LYS A 135 -10.88 23.93 45.03
N ARG A 136 -11.68 24.98 45.27
CA ARG A 136 -12.36 25.75 44.21
C ARG A 136 -11.39 26.67 43.48
N ALA A 137 -10.51 27.35 44.21
CA ALA A 137 -9.45 28.17 43.62
C ALA A 137 -8.52 27.33 42.72
N MET A 138 -8.09 26.15 43.20
CA MET A 138 -7.26 25.23 42.42
C MET A 138 -7.98 24.74 41.15
N ARG A 139 -9.27 24.38 41.24
CA ARG A 139 -10.06 23.99 40.06
C ARG A 139 -10.17 25.13 39.04
N ASN A 140 -10.38 26.37 39.51
CA ASN A 140 -10.48 27.54 38.63
C ASN A 140 -9.16 27.80 37.90
N GLN A 141 -8.02 27.71 38.59
CA GLN A 141 -6.69 27.83 37.98
C GLN A 141 -6.49 26.81 36.84
N HIS A 142 -6.78 25.53 37.09
CA HIS A 142 -6.67 24.50 36.05
C HIS A 142 -7.67 24.72 34.92
N ALA A 143 -8.88 25.21 35.21
CA ALA A 143 -9.88 25.54 34.20
C ALA A 143 -9.40 26.64 33.24
N ASP A 144 -8.54 27.55 33.68
CA ASP A 144 -7.94 28.55 32.81
C ASP A 144 -6.69 28.04 32.08
N LEU A 145 -5.89 27.17 32.72
CA LEU A 145 -4.74 26.52 32.08
C LEU A 145 -5.11 25.62 30.90
N VAL A 146 -6.31 25.04 30.86
CA VAL A 146 -6.76 24.17 29.76
C VAL A 146 -7.41 24.91 28.58
N LYS A 147 -7.60 26.22 28.66
CA LYS A 147 -8.17 27.05 27.58
C LYS A 147 -7.07 27.74 26.79
N TRP A 148 -7.36 28.08 25.54
CA TRP A 148 -6.44 28.82 24.66
C TRP A 148 -5.83 30.05 25.35
N GLN A 149 -4.56 30.30 25.04
CA GLN A 149 -3.87 31.54 25.34
C GLN A 149 -3.07 32.01 24.11
N GLY A 150 -2.96 33.32 23.93
CA GLY A 150 -2.24 33.93 22.80
C GLY A 150 -0.82 34.42 23.11
N TYR A 151 -0.26 34.06 24.27
CA TYR A 151 1.08 34.48 24.70
C TYR A 151 1.90 33.30 25.22
N PRO A 152 3.25 33.37 25.18
CA PRO A 152 4.14 32.29 25.60
C PRO A 152 3.85 31.72 26.99
N LEU A 153 4.06 30.42 27.16
CA LEU A 153 4.01 29.79 28.48
C LEU A 153 5.22 30.25 29.32
N ARG A 154 5.01 30.46 30.62
CA ARG A 154 6.10 30.75 31.58
C ARG A 154 6.71 29.49 32.21
N ALA A 155 5.97 28.38 32.15
CA ALA A 155 6.42 27.06 32.55
C ALA A 155 5.53 25.99 31.86
N PRO A 156 5.99 24.73 31.78
CA PRO A 156 5.27 23.66 31.09
C PRO A 156 3.91 23.39 31.73
N LEU A 157 2.96 22.82 30.99
CA LEU A 157 1.66 22.44 31.57
C LEU A 157 1.82 21.30 32.55
N LEU A 158 2.59 20.28 32.19
CA LEU A 158 2.87 19.11 33.01
C LEU A 158 4.02 19.36 33.99
N ARG A 159 4.06 18.52 35.04
CA ARG A 159 5.20 18.44 35.96
C ARG A 159 6.35 17.70 35.28
N LEU A 160 7.21 18.45 34.59
CA LEU A 160 8.36 17.92 33.85
C LEU A 160 9.67 18.09 34.64
N PRO A 161 10.69 17.24 34.35
CA PRO A 161 12.08 17.50 34.71
C PRO A 161 12.56 18.89 34.23
N ALA A 162 13.48 19.50 34.99
CA ALA A 162 13.93 20.87 34.75
C ALA A 162 14.64 21.04 33.38
N ASP A 163 15.38 20.02 32.94
CA ASP A 163 16.07 19.95 31.65
C ASP A 163 15.12 19.96 30.45
N LEU A 164 13.90 19.46 30.61
CA LEU A 164 12.87 19.46 29.55
C LEU A 164 12.03 20.73 29.51
N THR A 165 12.14 21.59 30.52
CA THR A 165 11.36 22.83 30.61
C THR A 165 11.60 23.78 29.44
N PRO A 166 12.86 24.10 29.06
CA PRO A 166 13.12 24.97 27.91
C PRO A 166 12.51 24.42 26.60
N LEU A 167 12.60 23.11 26.39
CA LEU A 167 12.09 22.45 25.19
C LEU A 167 10.56 22.47 25.13
N ALA A 168 9.89 22.27 26.27
CA ALA A 168 8.44 22.37 26.37
C ALA A 168 7.93 23.79 26.07
N LEU A 169 8.66 24.81 26.53
CA LEU A 169 8.35 26.21 26.26
C LEU A 169 8.58 26.56 24.79
N GLU A 170 9.69 26.10 24.21
CA GLU A 170 9.99 26.26 22.79
C GLU A 170 8.94 25.59 21.90
N CYS A 171 8.47 24.39 22.26
CA CYS A 171 7.36 23.72 21.57
C CYS A 171 6.10 24.59 21.58
N PHE A 172 5.74 25.20 22.71
CA PHE A 172 4.56 26.06 22.78
C PHE A 172 4.72 27.33 21.95
N ASP A 173 5.91 27.91 21.95
CA ASP A 173 6.28 29.05 21.12
C ASP A 173 6.15 28.73 19.63
N CYS A 174 6.59 27.54 19.21
CA CYS A 174 6.39 27.02 17.86
C CYS A 174 4.90 26.81 17.55
N VAL A 175 4.11 26.31 18.51
CA VAL A 175 2.65 26.16 18.36
C VAL A 175 1.99 27.53 18.15
N LEU A 176 2.33 28.56 18.93
CA LEU A 176 1.77 29.90 18.79
C LEU A 176 2.13 30.53 17.43
N ARG A 177 3.39 30.42 17.00
CA ARG A 177 3.83 30.89 15.67
C ARG A 177 3.12 30.13 14.55
N TYR A 178 3.03 28.80 14.67
CA TYR A 178 2.25 27.96 13.76
C TYR A 178 0.74 28.26 13.81
N CYS A 179 0.19 28.84 14.87
CA CYS A 179 -1.22 29.26 14.88
C CYS A 179 -1.40 30.69 14.37
N GLY A 180 -0.32 31.49 14.29
CA GLY A 180 -0.38 32.91 13.95
C GLY A 180 -0.75 33.80 15.14
N ASP A 181 -0.64 33.24 16.36
CA ASP A 181 -0.92 33.93 17.61
C ASP A 181 0.30 34.74 18.10
N LEU A 182 1.49 34.44 17.59
CA LEU A 182 2.73 35.18 17.83
C LEU A 182 3.26 35.78 16.53
N ALA A 183 4.00 36.90 16.63
CA ALA A 183 4.60 37.56 15.48
C ALA A 183 5.48 36.61 14.67
N VAL A 184 5.49 36.81 13.35
CA VAL A 184 6.32 36.02 12.43
C VAL A 184 7.79 36.29 12.72
N ASP A 185 8.53 35.22 12.92
CA ASP A 185 9.97 35.23 13.12
C ASP A 185 10.66 34.86 11.79
N PRO A 186 11.47 35.75 11.19
CA PRO A 186 12.15 35.47 9.93
C PRO A 186 13.04 34.21 9.97
N GLU A 187 13.56 33.85 11.15
CA GLU A 187 14.41 32.69 11.32
C GLU A 187 13.61 31.39 11.53
N LEU A 188 12.34 31.51 11.94
CA LEU A 188 11.48 30.41 12.39
C LEU A 188 10.22 30.31 11.52
N SER A 189 10.39 29.73 10.33
CA SER A 189 9.28 29.46 9.41
C SER A 189 8.26 28.47 10.00
N GLU A 190 7.06 28.44 9.43
CA GLU A 190 6.02 27.48 9.81
C GLU A 190 6.53 26.03 9.76
N VAL A 191 7.30 25.69 8.72
CA VAL A 191 7.87 24.36 8.56
C VAL A 191 8.88 24.05 9.66
N LYS A 192 9.75 25.02 10.00
CA LYS A 192 10.69 24.89 11.13
C LYS A 192 9.95 24.69 12.45
N CYS A 193 8.84 25.40 12.70
CA CYS A 193 8.01 25.20 13.88
C CYS A 193 7.54 23.73 14.00
N VAL A 194 7.03 23.17 12.90
CA VAL A 194 6.58 21.76 12.87
C VAL A 194 7.75 20.81 13.13
N TYR A 195 8.90 21.02 12.47
CA TYR A 195 10.08 20.18 12.65
C TYR A 195 10.63 20.24 14.08
N THR A 196 10.69 21.42 14.70
CA THR A 196 11.11 21.57 16.10
C THR A 196 10.22 20.76 17.04
N VAL A 197 8.89 20.90 16.90
CA VAL A 197 7.93 20.12 17.71
C VAL A 197 8.11 18.61 17.52
N LEU A 198 8.21 18.15 16.27
CA LEU A 198 8.37 16.72 15.97
C LEU A 198 9.71 16.18 16.49
N MET A 199 10.80 16.93 16.33
CA MET A 199 12.14 16.54 16.80
C MET A 199 12.17 16.39 18.32
N HIS A 200 11.63 17.36 19.06
CA HIS A 200 11.58 17.30 20.52
C HIS A 200 10.73 16.11 21.01
N CYS A 201 9.57 15.86 20.39
CA CYS A 201 8.72 14.71 20.69
C CYS A 201 9.36 13.36 20.32
N HIS A 202 10.21 13.34 19.29
CA HIS A 202 10.98 12.16 18.91
C HIS A 202 12.05 11.85 19.96
N LYS A 203 12.86 12.85 20.33
CA LYS A 203 13.97 12.72 21.29
C LYS A 203 13.50 12.47 22.73
N HIS A 204 12.40 13.07 23.15
CA HIS A 204 11.92 13.01 24.54
C HIS A 204 10.46 12.55 24.61
N LEU A 205 10.24 11.29 25.01
CA LEU A 205 8.90 10.68 25.06
C LEU A 205 7.93 11.45 25.99
N THR A 206 8.44 12.02 27.09
CA THR A 206 7.66 12.82 28.05
C THR A 206 7.13 14.12 27.46
N LEU A 207 7.79 14.68 26.43
CA LEU A 207 7.30 15.88 25.75
C LEU A 207 6.09 15.60 24.85
N ARG A 208 5.82 14.34 24.48
CA ARG A 208 4.64 14.00 23.67
C ARG A 208 3.35 14.39 24.38
N ASP A 209 3.21 14.00 25.65
CA ASP A 209 2.03 14.33 26.45
C ASP A 209 1.90 15.83 26.71
N GLU A 210 3.03 16.52 26.93
CA GLU A 210 3.06 17.98 27.09
C GLU A 210 2.54 18.67 25.83
N VAL A 211 3.07 18.33 24.66
CA VAL A 211 2.66 18.93 23.39
C VAL A 211 1.21 18.57 23.05
N TYR A 212 0.76 17.35 23.35
CA TYR A 212 -0.67 17.01 23.22
C TYR A 212 -1.55 17.91 24.11
N CYS A 213 -1.17 18.13 25.36
CA CYS A 213 -1.88 19.03 26.27
C CYS A 213 -1.88 20.47 25.75
N GLN A 214 -0.75 20.96 25.24
CA GLN A 214 -0.62 22.28 24.64
C GLN A 214 -1.54 22.46 23.41
N LEU A 215 -1.62 21.46 22.52
CA LEU A 215 -2.49 21.51 21.35
C LEU A 215 -3.98 21.36 21.72
N MET A 216 -4.31 20.51 22.69
CA MET A 216 -5.68 20.43 23.22
C MET A 216 -6.10 21.76 23.87
N LYS A 217 -5.19 22.44 24.57
CA LYS A 217 -5.39 23.79 25.09
C LYS A 217 -5.66 24.80 23.97
N GLN A 218 -4.83 24.84 22.92
CA GLN A 218 -5.01 25.78 21.81
C GLN A 218 -6.24 25.49 20.94
N THR A 219 -6.84 24.30 21.05
CA THR A 219 -8.12 23.95 20.40
C THR A 219 -9.33 24.13 21.31
N THR A 220 -9.13 24.44 22.60
CA THR A 220 -10.19 24.61 23.60
C THR A 220 -10.51 26.08 23.82
N ALA A 221 -11.74 26.50 23.50
CA ALA A 221 -12.22 27.87 23.67
C ALA A 221 -11.27 28.91 23.08
N ASN A 222 -10.75 28.63 21.87
CA ASN A 222 -9.84 29.52 21.16
C ASN A 222 -10.53 30.85 20.80
N ARG A 223 -9.95 31.96 21.30
CA ARG A 223 -10.44 33.34 21.12
C ARG A 223 -9.39 34.21 20.41
N SER A 224 -8.53 33.60 19.61
CA SER A 224 -7.51 34.32 18.86
C SER A 224 -8.11 35.39 17.95
N ALA A 225 -7.37 36.49 17.79
CA ALA A 225 -7.66 37.49 16.77
C ALA A 225 -7.31 36.97 15.36
N CYS A 226 -6.45 35.94 15.25
CA CYS A 226 -6.18 35.25 14.00
C CYS A 226 -7.31 34.26 13.68
N PRO A 227 -8.10 34.45 12.60
CA PRO A 227 -9.27 33.61 12.30
C PRO A 227 -8.94 32.12 12.13
N ASP A 228 -7.75 31.82 11.60
CA ASP A 228 -7.32 30.45 11.31
C ASP A 228 -6.59 29.77 12.48
N SER A 229 -6.36 30.46 13.61
CA SER A 229 -5.57 29.94 14.74
C SER A 229 -6.06 28.57 15.23
N ALA A 230 -7.37 28.46 15.51
CA ALA A 230 -7.95 27.20 15.95
C ALA A 230 -7.78 26.08 14.91
N GLN A 231 -8.01 26.40 13.63
CA GLN A 231 -7.91 25.45 12.54
C GLN A 231 -6.46 24.99 12.30
N ARG A 232 -5.48 25.88 12.47
CA ARG A 232 -4.04 25.56 12.42
C ARG A 232 -3.63 24.70 13.61
N ALA A 233 -4.09 24.99 14.84
CA ALA A 233 -3.84 24.12 15.99
C ALA A 233 -4.33 22.67 15.75
N TRP A 234 -5.52 22.51 15.16
CA TRP A 234 -6.03 21.19 14.75
C TRP A 234 -5.19 20.52 13.65
N ARG A 235 -4.68 21.29 12.69
CA ARG A 235 -3.79 20.77 11.63
C ARG A 235 -2.46 20.27 12.21
N LEU A 236 -1.84 21.03 13.11
CA LEU A 236 -0.62 20.60 13.80
C LEU A 236 -0.86 19.35 14.66
N LEU A 237 -2.00 19.29 15.36
CA LEU A 237 -2.41 18.09 16.08
C LEU A 237 -2.59 16.88 15.17
N SER A 238 -3.10 17.07 13.95
CA SER A 238 -3.23 15.98 12.97
C SER A 238 -1.87 15.44 12.53
N ILE A 239 -0.86 16.31 12.39
CA ILE A 239 0.52 15.91 12.11
C ILE A 239 1.05 15.12 13.30
N LEU A 240 1.01 15.68 14.53
CA LEU A 240 1.51 15.01 15.72
C LEU A 240 0.90 13.60 15.92
N ALA A 241 -0.41 13.48 15.72
CA ALA A 241 -1.15 12.23 15.82
C ALA A 241 -0.74 11.15 14.81
N ALA A 242 -0.11 11.53 13.68
CA ALA A 242 0.41 10.59 12.69
C ALA A 242 1.83 10.06 13.03
N TYR A 243 2.55 10.72 13.94
CA TYR A 243 3.91 10.36 14.33
C TYR A 243 3.99 9.70 15.71
N PHE A 244 3.17 10.15 16.67
CA PHE A 244 3.35 9.76 18.06
C PHE A 244 2.04 9.35 18.72
N GLY A 245 2.08 8.26 19.49
CA GLY A 245 1.07 8.01 20.52
C GLY A 245 1.27 8.90 21.75
N CYS A 246 0.32 8.84 22.69
CA CYS A 246 0.43 9.41 24.03
C CYS A 246 0.55 8.31 25.08
N SER A 247 0.85 8.69 26.33
CA SER A 247 0.87 7.76 27.46
C SER A 247 -0.50 7.13 27.74
N ASP A 248 -0.52 6.00 28.45
CA ASP A 248 -1.77 5.39 28.93
C ASP A 248 -2.59 6.34 29.82
N ALA A 249 -1.92 7.24 30.54
CA ALA A 249 -2.58 8.21 31.43
C ALA A 249 -3.33 9.30 30.64
N LEU A 250 -2.74 9.83 29.58
CA LEU A 250 -3.38 10.88 28.75
C LEU A 250 -4.39 10.30 27.75
N ARG A 251 -4.17 9.07 27.26
CA ARG A 251 -4.96 8.44 26.20
C ARG A 251 -6.48 8.58 26.32
N PRO A 252 -7.14 8.25 27.45
CA PRO A 252 -8.60 8.35 27.54
C PRO A 252 -9.09 9.79 27.36
N TYR A 253 -8.35 10.78 27.87
CA TYR A 253 -8.68 12.20 27.75
C TYR A 253 -8.45 12.74 26.33
N LEU A 254 -7.35 12.33 25.68
CA LEU A 254 -7.09 12.71 24.30
C LEU A 254 -8.15 12.12 23.36
N ILE A 255 -8.47 10.83 23.48
CA ILE A 255 -9.48 10.18 22.65
C ILE A 255 -10.86 10.83 22.82
N GLU A 256 -11.25 11.16 24.05
CA GLU A 256 -12.53 11.85 24.31
C GLU A 256 -12.54 13.26 23.71
N HIS A 257 -11.47 14.05 23.86
CA HIS A 257 -11.36 15.38 23.24
C HIS A 257 -11.50 15.33 21.72
N LEU A 258 -10.78 14.40 21.08
CA LEU A 258 -10.84 14.20 19.63
C LEU A 258 -12.22 13.71 19.17
N THR A 259 -12.83 12.77 19.90
CA THR A 259 -14.14 12.18 19.57
C THR A 259 -15.27 13.20 19.74
N SER A 260 -15.26 13.96 20.83
CA SER A 260 -16.22 15.04 21.10
C SER A 260 -16.14 16.12 20.03
N ALA A 261 -14.93 16.54 19.66
CA ALA A 261 -14.73 17.54 18.60
C ALA A 261 -15.10 17.00 17.20
N ALA A 262 -14.83 15.73 16.91
CA ALA A 262 -15.12 15.11 15.62
C ALA A 262 -16.62 14.87 15.36
N SER A 263 -17.37 14.56 16.42
CA SER A 263 -18.81 14.22 16.34
C SER A 263 -19.72 15.45 16.28
N ASP A 264 -19.28 16.60 16.83
CA ASP A 264 -20.04 17.83 16.82
C ASP A 264 -19.92 18.59 15.50
N ARG A 265 -20.81 18.29 14.54
CA ARG A 265 -20.86 18.92 13.21
C ARG A 265 -21.07 20.44 13.24
N ARG A 266 -21.46 21.02 14.38
CA ARG A 266 -21.62 22.48 14.53
C ARG A 266 -20.28 23.18 14.73
N ARG A 267 -19.22 22.45 15.10
CA ARG A 267 -17.87 23.01 15.27
C ARG A 267 -17.19 23.17 13.92
N PRO A 268 -16.58 24.35 13.63
CA PRO A 268 -15.87 24.59 12.37
C PRO A 268 -14.81 23.54 12.04
N CYS A 269 -14.10 23.02 13.05
CA CYS A 269 -12.95 22.12 12.86
C CYS A 269 -13.30 20.61 12.98
N HIS A 270 -14.58 20.22 13.02
CA HIS A 270 -14.97 18.82 13.30
C HIS A 270 -14.34 17.81 12.34
N GLY A 271 -14.21 18.16 11.05
CA GLY A 271 -13.57 17.30 10.04
C GLY A 271 -12.08 17.08 10.31
N THR A 272 -11.35 18.11 10.78
CA THR A 272 -9.92 17.97 11.11
C THR A 272 -9.72 17.20 12.40
N ALA A 273 -10.63 17.36 13.38
CA ALA A 273 -10.64 16.53 14.59
C ALA A 273 -10.84 15.03 14.26
N ALA A 274 -11.72 14.71 13.30
CA ALA A 274 -11.91 13.34 12.83
C ALA A 274 -10.64 12.76 12.17
N VAL A 275 -9.88 13.58 11.44
CA VAL A 275 -8.56 13.20 10.91
C VAL A 275 -7.56 12.94 12.05
N CYS A 276 -7.48 13.81 13.06
CA CYS A 276 -6.62 13.60 14.23
C CYS A 276 -6.92 12.26 14.92
N LEU A 277 -8.21 11.95 15.13
CA LEU A 277 -8.64 10.69 15.74
C LEU A 277 -8.25 9.47 14.89
N THR A 278 -8.43 9.57 13.57
CA THR A 278 -8.05 8.52 12.62
C THR A 278 -6.54 8.29 12.65
N ASN A 279 -5.75 9.36 12.62
CA ASN A 279 -4.29 9.30 12.67
C ASN A 279 -3.83 8.65 13.98
N LEU A 280 -4.36 9.07 15.12
CA LEU A 280 -3.98 8.52 16.42
C LEU A 280 -4.28 7.00 16.52
N ARG A 281 -5.45 6.56 16.02
CA ARG A 281 -5.81 5.14 15.96
C ARG A 281 -4.89 4.36 15.02
N LYS A 282 -4.50 4.97 13.89
CA LYS A 282 -3.57 4.38 12.93
C LYS A 282 -2.20 4.19 13.55
N THR A 283 -1.68 5.23 14.20
CA THR A 283 -0.40 5.23 14.92
C THR A 283 -0.36 4.17 16.01
N ALA A 284 -1.47 3.97 16.73
CA ALA A 284 -1.57 2.92 17.75
C ALA A 284 -1.50 1.49 17.16
N ARG A 285 -2.00 1.29 15.94
CA ARG A 285 -2.06 -0.03 15.29
C ARG A 285 -0.81 -0.36 14.47
N CYS A 286 -0.26 0.63 13.76
CA CYS A 286 0.80 0.45 12.76
C CYS A 286 2.15 1.01 13.23
N GLY A 287 2.23 1.61 14.43
CA GLY A 287 3.32 2.51 14.78
C GLY A 287 3.16 3.86 14.08
N GLY A 288 3.98 4.85 14.45
CA GLY A 288 3.96 6.17 13.83
C GLY A 288 4.85 6.26 12.59
N ARG A 289 4.64 7.34 11.81
CA ARG A 289 5.53 7.74 10.71
C ARG A 289 7.00 7.79 11.16
N LYS A 290 7.91 7.28 10.33
CA LYS A 290 9.34 7.21 10.64
C LYS A 290 10.14 8.35 10.00
N ASN A 291 9.72 8.81 8.82
CA ASN A 291 10.41 9.87 8.08
C ASN A 291 9.72 11.21 8.32
N VAL A 292 10.51 12.27 8.54
CA VAL A 292 9.98 13.63 8.71
C VAL A 292 9.16 14.07 7.49
N PRO A 293 8.08 14.84 7.67
CA PRO A 293 7.23 15.23 6.56
C PRO A 293 8.00 16.17 5.63
N SER A 294 7.75 16.10 4.32
CA SER A 294 8.40 17.03 3.38
C SER A 294 7.90 18.47 3.58
N VAL A 295 8.65 19.45 3.06
CA VAL A 295 8.26 20.88 3.10
C VAL A 295 6.89 21.06 2.42
N GLU A 296 6.67 20.36 1.31
CA GLU A 296 5.41 20.36 0.57
C GLU A 296 4.27 19.71 1.37
N GLU A 297 4.54 18.62 2.09
CA GLU A 297 3.56 17.96 2.98
C GLU A 297 3.12 18.93 4.09
N VAL A 298 4.07 19.55 4.79
CA VAL A 298 3.75 20.51 5.85
C VAL A 298 2.96 21.69 5.29
N THR A 299 3.46 22.32 4.22
CA THR A 299 2.80 23.45 3.56
C THR A 299 1.38 23.08 3.10
N ALA A 300 1.18 21.85 2.60
CA ALA A 300 -0.13 21.36 2.19
C ALA A 300 -1.10 21.21 3.35
N VAL A 301 -0.69 20.54 4.42
CA VAL A 301 -1.52 20.34 5.61
C VAL A 301 -1.86 21.70 6.23
N SER A 302 -0.90 22.60 6.34
CA SER A 302 -1.09 23.97 6.82
C SER A 302 -2.07 24.77 6.00
N ALA A 303 -2.08 24.60 4.67
CA ALA A 303 -3.04 25.21 3.76
C ALA A 303 -4.42 24.51 3.76
N GLY A 304 -4.61 23.44 4.55
CA GLY A 304 -5.86 22.70 4.64
C GLY A 304 -6.06 21.60 3.60
N ARG A 305 -5.02 21.26 2.84
CA ARG A 305 -5.06 20.08 1.95
C ARG A 305 -4.91 18.83 2.80
N SER A 306 -5.86 17.91 2.68
CA SER A 306 -5.92 16.70 3.50
C SER A 306 -5.35 15.45 2.82
N ALA A 307 -5.03 15.52 1.52
CA ALA A 307 -4.48 14.41 0.75
C ALA A 307 -3.65 14.87 -0.45
N ARG A 308 -2.68 14.03 -0.83
CA ARG A 308 -1.92 14.10 -2.09
C ARG A 308 -2.47 13.07 -3.07
N ARG A 309 -2.61 13.45 -4.34
CA ARG A 309 -2.93 12.51 -5.42
C ARG A 309 -1.69 11.70 -5.76
N GLN A 310 -1.67 10.43 -5.38
CA GLN A 310 -0.56 9.52 -5.65
C GLN A 310 -0.92 8.56 -6.77
N ILE A 311 -0.01 8.35 -7.71
CA ILE A 311 -0.18 7.44 -8.85
C ILE A 311 0.33 6.05 -8.46
N TYR A 312 -0.46 5.05 -8.78
CA TYR A 312 -0.17 3.62 -8.67
C TYR A 312 -0.33 2.98 -10.05
N ARG A 313 0.65 2.20 -10.47
CA ARG A 313 0.61 1.45 -11.72
C ARG A 313 -0.06 0.10 -11.49
N LEU A 314 -0.83 -0.33 -12.49
CA LEU A 314 -1.37 -1.67 -12.61
C LEU A 314 -0.60 -2.41 -13.72
N PRO A 315 -0.60 -3.77 -13.71
CA PRO A 315 -0.12 -4.56 -14.83
C PRO A 315 -0.78 -4.12 -16.15
N GLY A 316 0.04 -4.00 -17.20
CA GLY A 316 -0.38 -3.42 -18.49
C GLY A 316 -0.19 -1.91 -18.60
N GLY A 317 0.33 -1.25 -17.55
CA GLY A 317 0.73 0.16 -17.59
C GLY A 317 -0.39 1.15 -17.24
N ALA A 318 -1.60 0.67 -16.97
CA ALA A 318 -2.70 1.53 -16.53
C ALA A 318 -2.37 2.20 -15.19
N GLU A 319 -2.75 3.46 -15.05
CA GLU A 319 -2.49 4.25 -13.85
C GLU A 319 -3.77 4.49 -13.05
N ARG A 320 -3.68 4.37 -11.72
CA ARG A 320 -4.75 4.68 -10.77
C ARG A 320 -4.26 5.73 -9.80
N ILE A 321 -5.12 6.71 -9.54
CA ILE A 321 -4.84 7.79 -8.60
C ILE A 321 -5.59 7.49 -7.31
N VAL A 322 -4.85 7.35 -6.22
CA VAL A 322 -5.40 7.17 -4.87
C VAL A 322 -5.00 8.36 -4.00
N ASN A 323 -5.95 8.87 -3.22
CA ASN A 323 -5.74 10.00 -2.34
C ASN A 323 -4.96 9.58 -1.09
N THR A 324 -3.68 9.89 -1.06
CA THR A 324 -2.75 9.53 0.01
C THR A 324 -2.69 10.62 1.07
N ARG A 325 -3.03 10.29 2.31
CA ARG A 325 -2.97 11.17 3.49
C ARG A 325 -1.69 10.91 4.28
N CYS A 326 -1.39 11.76 5.26
CA CYS A 326 -0.23 11.57 6.15
C CYS A 326 -0.23 10.23 6.90
N SER A 327 -1.42 9.65 7.11
CA SER A 327 -1.61 8.37 7.80
C SER A 327 -1.87 7.17 6.88
N THR A 328 -1.82 7.35 5.56
CA THR A 328 -2.11 6.27 4.60
C THR A 328 -0.95 5.27 4.59
N VAL A 329 -1.26 4.02 4.92
CA VAL A 329 -0.31 2.90 4.82
C VAL A 329 -0.61 2.05 3.59
N VAL A 330 0.35 1.21 3.21
CA VAL A 330 0.25 0.30 2.06
C VAL A 330 -1.02 -0.55 2.08
N GLY A 331 -1.41 -1.09 3.24
CA GLY A 331 -2.62 -1.88 3.38
C GLY A 331 -3.91 -1.13 3.05
N ASP A 332 -3.98 0.19 3.31
CA ASP A 332 -5.15 1.00 2.91
C ASP A 332 -5.24 1.11 1.38
N VAL A 333 -4.09 1.31 0.73
CA VAL A 333 -4.00 1.41 -0.73
C VAL A 333 -4.36 0.07 -1.38
N ILE A 334 -3.86 -1.04 -0.84
CA ILE A 334 -4.20 -2.39 -1.32
C ILE A 334 -5.72 -2.59 -1.23
N ALA A 335 -6.34 -2.26 -0.10
CA ALA A 335 -7.80 -2.38 0.06
C ALA A 335 -8.58 -1.51 -0.94
N GLU A 336 -8.15 -0.27 -1.16
CA GLU A 336 -8.78 0.64 -2.14
C GLU A 336 -8.65 0.11 -3.58
N LEU A 337 -7.46 -0.33 -3.99
CA LEU A 337 -7.22 -0.90 -5.32
C LEU A 337 -7.94 -2.24 -5.51
N CYS A 338 -7.98 -3.10 -4.50
CA CYS A 338 -8.78 -4.33 -4.52
C CYS A 338 -10.27 -4.05 -4.67
N SER A 339 -10.80 -3.02 -3.98
CA SER A 339 -12.21 -2.61 -4.14
C SER A 339 -12.53 -2.21 -5.59
N LEU A 340 -11.61 -1.49 -6.27
CA LEU A 340 -11.77 -1.17 -7.70
C LEU A 340 -11.77 -2.40 -8.62
N LEU A 341 -11.12 -3.49 -8.21
CA LEU A 341 -11.14 -4.77 -8.92
C LEU A 341 -12.39 -5.60 -8.60
N GLY A 342 -13.19 -5.21 -7.61
CA GLY A 342 -14.33 -5.98 -7.10
C GLY A 342 -13.93 -7.11 -6.15
N ILE A 343 -12.81 -6.92 -5.42
CA ILE A 343 -12.29 -7.85 -4.41
C ILE A 343 -12.60 -7.29 -3.02
N GLU A 344 -13.62 -7.86 -2.38
CA GLU A 344 -14.15 -7.37 -1.11
C GLU A 344 -13.68 -8.20 0.09
N SER A 345 -13.35 -9.47 -0.12
CA SER A 345 -12.91 -10.38 0.94
C SER A 345 -11.53 -9.94 1.49
N PRO A 346 -11.41 -9.61 2.78
CA PRO A 346 -10.11 -9.28 3.37
C PRO A 346 -9.09 -10.41 3.26
N ALA A 347 -9.54 -11.67 3.20
CA ALA A 347 -8.67 -12.82 3.00
C ALA A 347 -8.11 -12.87 1.57
N GLU A 348 -8.92 -12.58 0.55
CA GLU A 348 -8.49 -12.51 -0.85
C GLU A 348 -7.58 -11.30 -1.10
N GLN A 349 -7.83 -10.16 -0.43
CA GLN A 349 -6.96 -8.99 -0.51
C GLN A 349 -5.51 -9.27 -0.09
N GLN A 350 -5.28 -10.27 0.76
CA GLN A 350 -3.92 -10.70 1.14
C GLN A 350 -3.13 -11.32 -0.02
N GLU A 351 -3.75 -11.60 -1.16
CA GLU A 351 -3.05 -12.06 -2.37
C GLU A 351 -2.30 -10.95 -3.11
N PHE A 352 -2.61 -9.70 -2.77
CA PHE A 352 -2.11 -8.54 -3.48
C PHE A 352 -1.00 -7.88 -2.67
N SER A 353 -0.07 -7.26 -3.39
CA SER A 353 1.06 -6.57 -2.79
C SER A 353 1.36 -5.31 -3.59
N LEU A 354 1.92 -4.34 -2.87
CA LEU A 354 2.44 -3.12 -3.46
C LEU A 354 3.96 -3.19 -3.48
N TYR A 355 4.54 -2.81 -4.60
CA TYR A 355 5.99 -2.78 -4.79
C TYR A 355 6.42 -1.36 -5.16
N CYS A 356 7.59 -0.95 -4.66
CA CYS A 356 8.31 0.20 -5.15
C CYS A 356 9.38 -0.26 -6.16
N ILE A 357 9.40 0.38 -7.32
CA ILE A 357 10.40 0.15 -8.36
C ILE A 357 11.16 1.45 -8.52
N VAL A 358 12.44 1.46 -8.14
CA VAL A 358 13.34 2.58 -8.34
C VAL A 358 14.06 2.41 -9.68
N GLN A 359 14.13 3.47 -10.49
CA GLN A 359 14.78 3.41 -11.79
C GLN A 359 16.28 3.14 -11.63
N GLY A 360 16.76 2.08 -12.26
CA GLY A 360 18.17 1.66 -12.18
C GLY A 360 18.41 0.49 -11.22
N ASP A 361 17.49 0.24 -10.28
CA ASP A 361 17.58 -0.90 -9.39
C ASP A 361 17.26 -2.21 -10.12
N ALA A 362 18.03 -3.25 -9.82
CA ALA A 362 17.85 -4.57 -10.42
C ALA A 362 16.60 -5.29 -9.91
N PHE A 363 16.13 -4.94 -8.70
CA PHE A 363 15.04 -5.63 -8.00
C PHE A 363 13.94 -4.67 -7.59
N THR A 364 12.71 -5.16 -7.64
CA THR A 364 11.54 -4.46 -7.09
C THR A 364 11.46 -4.66 -5.59
N MET A 365 11.15 -3.61 -4.84
CA MET A 365 11.09 -3.64 -3.39
C MET A 365 9.63 -3.86 -2.93
N PRO A 366 9.30 -5.00 -2.29
CA PRO A 366 7.97 -5.18 -1.70
C PRO A 366 7.78 -4.25 -0.50
N LEU A 367 6.61 -3.64 -0.39
CA LEU A 367 6.26 -2.75 0.72
C LEU A 367 5.42 -3.49 1.76
N ALA A 368 5.70 -3.24 3.04
CA ALA A 368 4.97 -3.89 4.14
C ALA A 368 3.60 -3.24 4.34
N ALA A 369 2.58 -4.02 4.71
CA ALA A 369 1.19 -3.54 4.79
C ALA A 369 0.98 -2.39 5.79
N ASP A 370 1.81 -2.32 6.83
CA ASP A 370 1.81 -1.29 7.88
C ASP A 370 2.75 -0.11 7.59
N GLU A 371 3.49 -0.14 6.48
CA GLU A 371 4.39 0.93 6.07
C GLU A 371 3.63 2.13 5.50
N TYR A 372 4.02 3.34 5.87
CA TYR A 372 3.41 4.56 5.37
C TYR A 372 3.91 4.92 3.96
N ILE A 373 2.99 5.16 3.04
CA ILE A 373 3.34 5.51 1.64
C ILE A 373 4.20 6.76 1.57
N LEU A 374 3.92 7.75 2.42
CA LEU A 374 4.70 8.99 2.45
C LEU A 374 6.07 8.83 3.11
N ASP A 375 6.32 7.78 3.91
CA ASP A 375 7.68 7.48 4.36
C ASP A 375 8.52 6.95 3.19
N VAL A 376 7.96 6.01 2.42
CA VAL A 376 8.60 5.44 1.21
C VAL A 376 8.87 6.52 0.16
N THR A 377 7.88 7.36 -0.13
CA THR A 377 7.97 8.29 -1.27
C THR A 377 8.74 9.57 -0.94
N THR A 378 8.72 10.05 0.30
CA THR A 378 9.43 11.29 0.67
C THR A 378 10.92 11.21 0.42
N GLU A 379 11.57 10.10 0.78
CA GLU A 379 13.01 9.92 0.61
C GLU A 379 13.42 9.86 -0.87
N LEU A 380 12.67 9.10 -1.66
CA LEU A 380 12.89 8.97 -3.11
C LEU A 380 12.69 10.30 -3.84
N LEU A 381 11.69 11.09 -3.43
CA LEU A 381 11.47 12.42 -4.00
C LEU A 381 12.58 13.39 -3.63
N LYS A 382 13.06 13.37 -2.37
CA LYS A 382 14.15 14.23 -1.91
C LYS A 382 15.45 13.95 -2.67
N SER A 383 15.74 12.67 -2.93
CA SER A 383 16.93 12.24 -3.69
C SER A 383 16.78 12.40 -5.21
N GLY A 384 15.62 12.84 -5.70
CA GLY A 384 15.34 12.97 -7.13
C GLY A 384 15.33 11.63 -7.87
N GLN A 385 15.22 10.51 -7.15
CA GLN A 385 15.25 9.16 -7.71
C GLN A 385 13.90 8.85 -8.36
N PRO A 386 13.84 8.60 -9.69
CA PRO A 386 12.59 8.23 -10.34
C PRO A 386 12.11 6.88 -9.83
N PHE A 387 10.84 6.79 -9.42
CA PHE A 387 10.26 5.55 -8.91
C PHE A 387 8.82 5.36 -9.37
N TYR A 388 8.35 4.12 -9.28
CA TYR A 388 6.96 3.73 -9.52
C TYR A 388 6.45 2.84 -8.39
N LEU A 389 5.20 3.05 -8.00
CA LEU A 389 4.48 2.13 -7.11
C LEU A 389 3.59 1.24 -7.97
N ILE A 390 3.82 -0.07 -7.95
CA ILE A 390 3.04 -1.04 -8.74
C ILE A 390 2.27 -1.98 -7.83
N PHE A 391 0.99 -2.17 -8.15
CA PHE A 391 0.09 -3.08 -7.45
C PHE A 391 -0.05 -4.37 -8.26
N CYS A 392 0.29 -5.51 -7.66
CA CYS A 392 0.28 -6.81 -8.33
C CYS A 392 -0.39 -7.87 -7.46
N ARG A 393 -0.89 -8.93 -8.10
CA ARG A 393 -1.28 -10.17 -7.39
C ARG A 393 -0.01 -11.00 -7.16
N SER A 394 0.51 -10.99 -5.93
CA SER A 394 1.80 -11.63 -5.61
C SER A 394 1.67 -13.13 -5.31
N VAL A 395 0.50 -13.59 -4.85
CA VAL A 395 0.21 -15.01 -4.61
C VAL A 395 -1.16 -15.41 -5.17
N TRP A 396 -1.30 -16.69 -5.55
CA TRP A 396 -2.45 -17.20 -6.31
C TRP A 396 -3.11 -18.39 -5.60
N HIS A 397 -3.50 -18.19 -4.34
CA HIS A 397 -4.12 -19.19 -3.47
C HIS A 397 -5.60 -19.43 -3.81
N PHE A 398 -6.38 -18.36 -3.95
CA PHE A 398 -7.80 -18.41 -4.30
C PHE A 398 -8.00 -18.63 -5.79
N ALA A 399 -9.03 -19.42 -6.13
CA ALA A 399 -9.43 -19.61 -7.51
C ALA A 399 -9.84 -18.27 -8.15
N LEU A 400 -9.67 -18.15 -9.47
CA LEU A 400 -10.12 -16.97 -10.20
C LEU A 400 -11.64 -16.77 -10.01
N LYS A 401 -12.03 -15.52 -9.76
CA LYS A 401 -13.44 -15.13 -9.63
C LYS A 401 -14.23 -15.51 -10.89
N ARG A 402 -15.43 -16.03 -10.69
CA ARG A 402 -16.39 -16.41 -11.75
C ARG A 402 -17.77 -15.82 -11.52
N ASP A 403 -18.23 -15.82 -10.27
CA ASP A 403 -19.54 -15.32 -9.86
C ASP A 403 -19.41 -14.48 -8.56
N PRO A 404 -19.93 -13.23 -8.50
CA PRO A 404 -20.45 -12.46 -9.63
C PRO A 404 -19.40 -12.27 -10.72
N ALA A 405 -19.87 -11.99 -11.94
CA ALA A 405 -19.01 -11.81 -13.10
C ALA A 405 -17.83 -10.86 -12.79
N PRO A 406 -16.58 -11.22 -13.14
CA PRO A 406 -15.43 -10.37 -12.84
C PRO A 406 -15.54 -9.01 -13.52
N THR A 407 -15.02 -7.97 -12.85
CA THR A 407 -14.96 -6.64 -13.45
C THR A 407 -13.98 -6.65 -14.66
N PRO A 408 -14.20 -5.81 -15.68
CA PRO A 408 -13.23 -5.67 -16.77
C PRO A 408 -11.82 -5.33 -16.28
N LEU A 409 -11.71 -4.51 -15.23
CA LEU A 409 -10.41 -4.15 -14.66
C LEU A 409 -9.69 -5.35 -14.03
N TYR A 410 -10.42 -6.23 -13.32
CA TYR A 410 -9.86 -7.48 -12.78
C TYR A 410 -9.28 -8.36 -13.90
N ILE A 411 -10.04 -8.55 -14.98
CA ILE A 411 -9.61 -9.36 -16.12
C ILE A 411 -8.36 -8.75 -16.77
N GLU A 412 -8.36 -7.43 -17.02
CA GLU A 412 -7.21 -6.73 -17.61
C GLU A 412 -5.96 -6.86 -16.74
N VAL A 413 -6.07 -6.62 -15.43
CA VAL A 413 -4.93 -6.68 -14.51
C VAL A 413 -4.31 -8.07 -14.51
N LEU A 414 -5.11 -9.12 -14.35
CA LEU A 414 -4.58 -10.48 -14.29
C LEU A 414 -4.09 -10.95 -15.67
N PHE A 415 -4.77 -10.60 -16.76
CA PHE A 415 -4.31 -10.91 -18.11
C PHE A 415 -2.92 -10.33 -18.38
N ASN A 416 -2.73 -9.04 -18.08
CA ASN A 416 -1.45 -8.36 -18.31
C ASN A 416 -0.33 -8.84 -17.37
N GLN A 417 -0.67 -9.47 -16.25
CA GLN A 417 0.32 -10.09 -15.36
C GLN A 417 0.73 -11.50 -15.84
N VAL A 418 -0.21 -12.29 -16.39
CA VAL A 418 0.03 -13.69 -16.78
C VAL A 418 0.54 -13.84 -18.21
N ALA A 419 0.13 -12.96 -19.13
CA ALA A 419 0.49 -13.05 -20.54
C ALA A 419 2.02 -13.06 -20.80
N PRO A 420 2.83 -12.20 -20.13
CA PRO A 420 4.29 -12.26 -20.28
C PRO A 420 4.87 -13.62 -19.87
N ASP A 421 4.45 -14.18 -18.73
CA ASP A 421 4.95 -15.47 -18.22
C ASP A 421 4.63 -16.62 -19.20
N TYR A 422 3.45 -16.59 -19.82
CA TYR A 422 3.08 -17.54 -20.87
C TYR A 422 3.97 -17.39 -22.12
N LEU A 423 4.14 -16.17 -22.63
CA LEU A 423 4.90 -15.91 -23.85
C LEU A 423 6.40 -16.21 -23.68
N GLU A 424 6.95 -15.96 -22.49
CA GLU A 424 8.32 -16.36 -22.13
C GLU A 424 8.45 -17.89 -21.93
N GLY A 425 7.34 -18.63 -21.84
CA GLY A 425 7.32 -20.08 -21.68
C GLY A 425 7.53 -20.56 -20.24
N LEU A 426 7.45 -19.67 -19.25
CA LEU A 426 7.60 -20.01 -17.83
C LEU A 426 6.50 -20.95 -17.33
N LEU A 427 5.33 -20.90 -17.95
CA LEU A 427 4.19 -21.76 -17.59
C LEU A 427 4.21 -23.12 -18.30
N LEU A 428 5.09 -23.31 -19.28
CA LEU A 428 5.11 -24.50 -20.13
C LEU A 428 6.16 -25.50 -19.65
N GLU A 429 5.70 -26.71 -19.35
CA GLU A 429 6.58 -27.88 -19.13
C GLU A 429 6.81 -28.61 -20.47
N LEU A 430 8.05 -29.01 -20.73
CA LEU A 430 8.49 -29.73 -21.93
C LEU A 430 9.03 -31.11 -21.54
N PRO A 431 8.19 -32.15 -21.44
CA PRO A 431 8.60 -33.46 -20.96
C PRO A 431 9.75 -34.04 -21.78
N ASN A 432 10.85 -34.43 -21.13
CA ASN A 432 12.07 -34.91 -21.76
C ASN A 432 12.67 -33.97 -22.84
N GLY A 433 12.36 -32.67 -22.77
CA GLY A 433 12.75 -31.67 -23.78
C GLY A 433 12.03 -31.78 -25.12
N GLY A 434 10.99 -32.62 -25.22
CA GLY A 434 10.17 -32.79 -26.42
C GLY A 434 8.87 -31.99 -26.39
N ALA A 435 8.03 -32.21 -27.40
CA ALA A 435 6.72 -31.60 -27.46
C ALA A 435 5.82 -31.99 -26.26
N PRO A 436 5.02 -31.04 -25.72
CA PRO A 436 4.09 -31.35 -24.64
C PRO A 436 2.91 -32.19 -25.16
N SER A 437 2.03 -32.62 -24.26
CA SER A 437 0.89 -33.47 -24.65
C SER A 437 -0.01 -32.76 -25.69
N PRO A 438 -0.76 -33.53 -26.52
CA PRO A 438 -1.64 -32.96 -27.54
C PRO A 438 -2.66 -31.95 -27.00
N ASP A 439 -3.09 -32.10 -25.73
CA ASP A 439 -3.99 -31.16 -25.07
C ASP A 439 -3.33 -29.79 -24.86
N TYR A 440 -2.07 -29.75 -24.40
CA TYR A 440 -1.30 -28.50 -24.29
C TYR A 440 -1.04 -27.85 -25.64
N VAL A 441 -0.76 -28.65 -26.68
CA VAL A 441 -0.58 -28.15 -28.05
C VAL A 441 -1.86 -27.47 -28.55
N ARG A 442 -3.03 -28.09 -28.32
CA ARG A 442 -4.33 -27.50 -28.64
C ARG A 442 -4.61 -26.24 -27.84
N ASP A 443 -4.30 -26.24 -26.54
CA ASP A 443 -4.45 -25.07 -25.67
C ASP A 443 -3.57 -23.91 -26.13
N MET A 444 -2.29 -24.15 -26.46
CA MET A 444 -1.39 -23.14 -27.00
C MET A 444 -1.91 -22.55 -28.32
N ALA A 445 -2.41 -23.38 -29.22
CA ALA A 445 -3.01 -22.91 -30.47
C ALA A 445 -4.25 -22.04 -30.23
N ARG A 446 -5.11 -22.44 -29.29
CA ARG A 446 -6.28 -21.66 -28.87
C ARG A 446 -5.87 -20.35 -28.21
N ILE A 447 -4.89 -20.38 -27.31
CA ILE A 447 -4.35 -19.20 -26.63
C ILE A 447 -3.76 -18.23 -27.65
N ALA A 448 -3.04 -18.70 -28.67
CA ALA A 448 -2.51 -17.83 -29.71
C ALA A 448 -3.64 -17.11 -30.47
N ALA A 449 -4.73 -17.80 -30.81
CA ALA A 449 -5.91 -17.16 -31.41
C ALA A 449 -6.58 -16.15 -30.45
N ILE A 450 -6.65 -16.49 -29.15
CA ILE A 450 -7.15 -15.59 -28.09
C ILE A 450 -6.29 -14.32 -28.00
N LEU A 451 -4.96 -14.45 -27.96
CA LEU A 451 -4.03 -13.32 -27.87
C LEU A 451 -4.12 -12.42 -29.11
N HIS A 452 -4.29 -12.99 -30.30
CA HIS A 452 -4.56 -12.23 -31.52
C HIS A 452 -5.81 -11.37 -31.38
N ARG A 453 -6.93 -11.98 -30.95
CA ARG A 453 -8.19 -11.25 -30.73
C ARG A 453 -8.10 -10.24 -29.59
N ALA A 454 -7.34 -10.55 -28.53
CA ALA A 454 -7.13 -9.68 -27.37
C ALA A 454 -6.33 -8.42 -27.71
N ALA A 455 -5.46 -8.49 -28.73
CA ALA A 455 -4.78 -7.36 -29.35
C ALA A 455 -5.68 -6.55 -30.31
N ASP A 456 -6.99 -6.84 -30.30
CA ASP A 456 -8.02 -6.25 -31.15
C ASP A 456 -7.84 -6.44 -32.66
N LEU A 457 -7.11 -7.50 -33.04
CA LEU A 457 -6.98 -7.92 -34.43
C LEU A 457 -8.19 -8.78 -34.82
N ASN A 458 -8.85 -8.42 -35.92
CA ASN A 458 -10.13 -9.01 -36.36
C ASN A 458 -9.99 -9.93 -37.58
N HIS A 459 -8.78 -10.09 -38.11
CA HIS A 459 -8.52 -10.95 -39.27
C HIS A 459 -8.00 -12.32 -38.82
N LEU A 460 -7.89 -13.24 -39.79
CA LEU A 460 -7.29 -14.54 -39.53
C LEU A 460 -5.80 -14.38 -39.15
N PRO A 461 -5.29 -15.05 -38.10
CA PRO A 461 -3.90 -14.94 -37.70
C PRO A 461 -2.93 -15.41 -38.80
N ALA A 462 -1.98 -14.57 -39.17
CA ALA A 462 -0.97 -14.89 -40.18
C ALA A 462 0.29 -15.51 -39.53
N MET A 463 1.06 -16.28 -40.31
CA MET A 463 2.30 -16.91 -39.84
C MET A 463 3.29 -15.91 -39.20
N LYS A 464 3.38 -14.69 -39.75
CA LYS A 464 4.26 -13.62 -39.24
C LYS A 464 3.86 -13.13 -37.84
N GLU A 465 2.59 -13.28 -37.47
CA GLU A 465 2.05 -12.88 -36.16
C GLU A 465 2.10 -14.03 -35.18
N ILE A 466 1.76 -15.25 -35.61
CA ILE A 466 1.65 -16.44 -34.75
C ILE A 466 2.93 -16.71 -33.94
N LYS A 467 4.10 -16.44 -34.51
CA LYS A 467 5.38 -16.60 -33.80
C LYS A 467 5.50 -15.74 -32.53
N PHE A 468 4.75 -14.65 -32.41
CA PHE A 468 4.73 -13.77 -31.22
C PHE A 468 3.58 -14.09 -30.26
N LEU A 469 2.73 -15.06 -30.60
CA LEU A 469 1.55 -15.47 -29.83
C LEU A 469 1.74 -16.85 -29.16
N LEU A 470 2.84 -17.52 -29.46
CA LEU A 470 3.23 -18.80 -28.89
C LEU A 470 4.35 -18.63 -27.86
N PRO A 471 4.47 -19.52 -26.86
CA PRO A 471 5.60 -19.53 -25.94
C PRO A 471 6.92 -19.70 -26.70
N LYS A 472 7.97 -18.94 -26.32
CA LYS A 472 9.29 -19.02 -26.97
C LYS A 472 9.83 -20.45 -27.11
N PRO A 473 9.74 -21.34 -26.10
CA PRO A 473 10.21 -22.72 -26.24
C PRO A 473 9.44 -23.53 -27.30
N ALA A 474 8.15 -23.26 -27.50
CA ALA A 474 7.31 -23.96 -28.47
C ALA A 474 7.75 -23.72 -29.93
N LEU A 475 8.43 -22.60 -30.20
CA LEU A 475 8.98 -22.28 -31.52
C LEU A 475 10.20 -23.14 -31.90
N SER A 476 10.83 -23.77 -30.92
CA SER A 476 12.05 -24.58 -31.09
C SER A 476 11.77 -26.09 -31.13
N LEU A 477 10.51 -26.51 -30.97
CA LEU A 477 10.10 -27.91 -31.03
C LEU A 477 10.31 -28.48 -32.43
N ARG A 478 10.92 -29.66 -32.53
CA ARG A 478 11.22 -30.31 -33.82
C ARG A 478 9.99 -31.00 -34.41
N GLU A 479 9.09 -31.43 -33.54
CA GLU A 479 7.90 -32.21 -33.84
C GLU A 479 6.78 -31.36 -34.46
N LEU A 480 6.78 -30.05 -34.20
CA LEU A 480 5.76 -29.11 -34.67
C LEU A 480 6.36 -28.02 -35.55
N ARG A 481 6.17 -28.17 -36.87
CA ARG A 481 6.64 -27.21 -37.87
C ARG A 481 5.77 -25.95 -37.87
N PRO A 482 6.30 -24.78 -38.29
CA PRO A 482 5.54 -23.53 -38.31
C PRO A 482 4.21 -23.61 -39.08
N ALA A 483 4.16 -24.34 -40.20
CA ALA A 483 2.92 -24.52 -40.96
C ALA A 483 1.84 -25.30 -40.19
N GLN A 484 2.24 -26.23 -39.32
CA GLN A 484 1.30 -26.95 -38.45
C GLN A 484 0.75 -26.01 -37.36
N TRP A 485 1.60 -25.17 -36.76
CA TRP A 485 1.14 -24.12 -35.84
C TRP A 485 0.13 -23.18 -36.51
N VAL A 486 0.41 -22.74 -37.74
CA VAL A 486 -0.53 -21.91 -38.51
C VAL A 486 -1.88 -22.60 -38.67
N ALA A 487 -1.89 -23.85 -39.14
CA ALA A 487 -3.13 -24.61 -39.32
C ALA A 487 -3.92 -24.76 -38.01
N LEU A 488 -3.24 -25.11 -36.91
CA LEU A 488 -3.87 -25.27 -35.59
C LEU A 488 -4.48 -23.96 -35.07
N VAL A 489 -3.72 -22.86 -35.10
CA VAL A 489 -4.19 -21.54 -34.65
C VAL A 489 -5.37 -21.05 -35.50
N GLN A 490 -5.27 -21.19 -36.82
CA GLN A 490 -6.34 -20.79 -37.72
C GLN A 490 -7.60 -21.65 -37.55
N SER A 491 -7.46 -22.93 -37.22
CA SER A 491 -8.61 -23.79 -36.86
C SER A 491 -9.31 -23.37 -35.57
N ALA A 492 -8.57 -22.79 -34.61
CA ALA A 492 -9.12 -22.27 -33.36
C ALA A 492 -9.81 -20.90 -33.53
N TRP A 493 -9.42 -20.12 -34.53
CA TRP A 493 -9.88 -18.75 -34.77
C TRP A 493 -11.41 -18.56 -34.78
N PRO A 494 -12.21 -19.38 -35.48
CA PRO A 494 -13.67 -19.18 -35.56
C PRO A 494 -14.36 -19.16 -34.19
N SER A 495 -13.81 -19.85 -33.20
CA SER A 495 -14.37 -19.91 -31.83
C SER A 495 -14.15 -18.62 -31.03
N VAL A 496 -13.22 -17.76 -31.45
CA VAL A 496 -12.85 -16.52 -30.73
C VAL A 496 -13.09 -15.25 -31.53
N ALA A 497 -13.18 -15.33 -32.85
CA ALA A 497 -13.29 -14.18 -33.75
C ALA A 497 -14.47 -13.24 -33.40
N GLY A 498 -15.62 -13.80 -33.03
CA GLY A 498 -16.83 -13.03 -32.69
C GLY A 498 -16.88 -12.47 -31.27
N LEU A 499 -15.87 -12.75 -30.42
CA LEU A 499 -15.85 -12.32 -29.03
C LEU A 499 -15.17 -10.95 -28.89
N SER A 500 -15.50 -10.22 -27.82
CA SER A 500 -14.81 -8.98 -27.47
C SER A 500 -13.41 -9.23 -26.87
N PRO A 501 -12.47 -8.26 -26.93
CA PRO A 501 -11.15 -8.38 -26.32
C PRO A 501 -11.21 -8.80 -24.85
N ILE A 502 -12.13 -8.23 -24.06
CA ILE A 502 -12.25 -8.57 -22.64
C ILE A 502 -12.73 -10.00 -22.40
N GLN A 503 -13.65 -10.51 -23.24
CA GLN A 503 -14.13 -11.89 -23.16
C GLN A 503 -13.02 -12.90 -23.49
N VAL A 504 -12.21 -12.63 -24.52
CA VAL A 504 -11.09 -13.51 -24.86
C VAL A 504 -9.98 -13.45 -23.82
N LYS A 505 -9.71 -12.28 -23.22
CA LYS A 505 -8.80 -12.16 -22.06
C LYS A 505 -9.28 -12.97 -20.85
N ALA A 506 -10.59 -13.03 -20.60
CA ALA A 506 -11.14 -13.91 -19.57
C ALA A 506 -10.96 -15.39 -19.93
N GLN A 507 -11.16 -15.77 -21.21
CA GLN A 507 -10.90 -17.14 -21.67
C GLN A 507 -9.43 -17.53 -21.54
N PHE A 508 -8.49 -16.62 -21.84
CA PHE A 508 -7.06 -16.81 -21.65
C PHE A 508 -6.75 -17.27 -20.22
N LEU A 509 -7.24 -16.51 -19.24
CA LEU A 509 -7.06 -16.80 -17.82
C LEU A 509 -7.70 -18.14 -17.43
N ASN A 510 -8.89 -18.44 -17.96
CA ASN A 510 -9.57 -19.70 -17.69
C ASN A 510 -8.79 -20.91 -18.20
N VAL A 511 -8.27 -20.87 -19.43
CA VAL A 511 -7.47 -21.97 -20.00
C VAL A 511 -6.21 -22.18 -19.15
N LEU A 512 -5.42 -21.12 -18.93
CA LEU A 512 -4.17 -21.22 -18.20
C LEU A 512 -4.36 -21.57 -16.72
N SER A 513 -5.48 -21.23 -16.08
CA SER A 513 -5.73 -21.57 -14.66
C SER A 513 -5.70 -23.07 -14.34
N SER A 514 -5.79 -23.91 -15.38
CA SER A 514 -5.66 -25.36 -15.28
C SER A 514 -4.21 -25.85 -15.31
N TRP A 515 -3.27 -25.04 -15.79
CA TRP A 515 -1.87 -25.43 -15.94
C TRP A 515 -1.16 -25.51 -14.57
N PRO A 516 -0.26 -26.49 -14.35
CA PRO A 516 0.39 -26.73 -13.05
C PRO A 516 1.25 -25.58 -12.54
N LEU A 517 1.81 -24.79 -13.45
CA LEU A 517 2.68 -23.65 -13.16
C LEU A 517 1.94 -22.30 -13.19
N PHE A 518 0.62 -22.28 -13.38
CA PHE A 518 -0.16 -21.04 -13.36
C PHE A 518 -0.05 -20.32 -12.01
N GLY A 519 0.13 -18.99 -12.07
CA GLY A 519 0.26 -18.17 -10.87
C GLY A 519 1.56 -18.39 -10.09
N SER A 520 2.60 -18.93 -10.74
CA SER A 520 3.90 -19.10 -10.12
C SER A 520 4.72 -17.81 -10.15
N SER A 521 5.44 -17.54 -9.06
CA SER A 521 6.60 -16.66 -9.08
C SER A 521 7.86 -17.48 -9.33
N PHE A 522 8.65 -17.09 -10.32
CA PHE A 522 9.84 -17.83 -10.76
C PHE A 522 11.11 -17.11 -10.30
N PHE A 523 12.10 -17.87 -9.84
CA PHE A 523 13.38 -17.36 -9.36
C PHE A 523 14.52 -18.23 -9.89
N ALA A 524 15.52 -17.61 -10.51
CA ALA A 524 16.76 -18.31 -10.85
C ALA A 524 17.57 -18.52 -9.57
N VAL A 525 17.95 -19.77 -9.30
CA VAL A 525 18.64 -20.13 -8.06
C VAL A 525 19.75 -21.14 -8.29
N LYS A 526 20.73 -21.20 -7.38
CA LYS A 526 21.71 -22.30 -7.34
C LYS A 526 21.50 -23.13 -6.09
N ARG A 527 21.67 -24.44 -6.19
CA ARG A 527 21.56 -25.35 -5.06
C ARG A 527 22.51 -26.52 -5.20
N VAL A 528 23.09 -26.96 -4.09
CA VAL A 528 23.76 -28.26 -4.00
C VAL A 528 22.71 -29.35 -4.08
N TRP A 529 22.76 -30.13 -5.16
CA TRP A 529 21.91 -31.29 -5.36
C TRP A 529 22.75 -32.54 -5.06
N ALA A 530 22.33 -33.35 -4.09
CA ALA A 530 22.94 -34.66 -3.90
C ALA A 530 22.36 -35.57 -4.99
N ASP A 531 23.20 -36.09 -5.89
CA ASP A 531 22.77 -37.17 -6.77
C ASP A 531 22.48 -38.40 -5.90
N GLU A 532 21.29 -38.98 -6.05
CA GLU A 532 20.92 -40.25 -5.41
C GLU A 532 21.50 -41.45 -6.18
N ASN A 533 22.50 -41.25 -7.05
CA ASN A 533 23.09 -42.32 -7.84
C ASN A 533 24.15 -43.08 -7.00
N PRO A 534 23.91 -44.34 -6.61
CA PRO A 534 24.79 -45.07 -5.69
C PRO A 534 26.13 -45.53 -6.31
N MET A 535 26.37 -45.26 -7.61
CA MET A 535 27.60 -45.66 -8.32
C MET A 535 28.61 -44.54 -8.55
N GLU A 536 28.29 -43.27 -8.28
CA GLU A 536 29.20 -42.14 -8.44
C GLU A 536 29.47 -41.49 -7.07
N GLU A 537 30.73 -41.14 -6.79
CA GLU A 537 31.01 -40.36 -5.57
C GLU A 537 30.20 -39.06 -5.62
N PRO A 538 29.42 -38.74 -4.58
CA PRO A 538 28.59 -37.55 -4.57
C PRO A 538 29.51 -36.32 -4.57
N SER A 539 29.76 -35.77 -5.75
CA SER A 539 30.38 -34.45 -5.87
C SER A 539 29.26 -33.42 -5.69
N PRO A 540 29.24 -32.63 -4.60
CA PRO A 540 28.21 -31.63 -4.36
C PRO A 540 28.40 -30.46 -5.33
N MET A 541 27.99 -30.64 -6.58
CA MET A 541 28.04 -29.58 -7.57
C MET A 541 26.83 -28.66 -7.39
N TRP A 542 27.09 -27.36 -7.40
CA TRP A 542 26.03 -26.36 -7.48
C TRP A 542 25.34 -26.48 -8.83
N ARG A 543 24.06 -26.85 -8.83
CA ARG A 543 23.23 -26.88 -10.03
C ARG A 543 22.38 -25.62 -10.10
N GLU A 544 22.29 -25.05 -11.31
CA GLU A 544 21.37 -23.95 -11.61
C GLU A 544 19.96 -24.52 -11.82
N LEU A 545 18.98 -23.92 -11.16
CA LEU A 545 17.59 -24.38 -11.11
C LEU A 545 16.64 -23.18 -11.21
N ILE A 546 15.39 -23.44 -11.54
CA ILE A 546 14.31 -22.47 -11.37
C ILE A 546 13.50 -22.86 -10.13
N LEU A 547 13.41 -21.97 -9.15
CA LEU A 547 12.50 -22.10 -8.03
C LEU A 547 11.17 -21.43 -8.38
N ALA A 548 10.09 -22.19 -8.41
CA ALA A 548 8.74 -21.70 -8.64
C ALA A 548 7.91 -21.77 -7.35
N LEU A 549 7.23 -20.68 -7.01
CA LEU A 549 6.31 -20.59 -5.87
C LEU A 549 4.88 -20.38 -6.38
N ASN A 550 4.00 -21.36 -6.17
CA ASN A 550 2.58 -21.25 -6.50
C ASN A 550 1.71 -21.96 -5.44
N ARG A 551 0.39 -21.99 -5.64
CA ARG A 551 -0.56 -22.65 -4.71
C ARG A 551 -0.22 -24.10 -4.33
N ARG A 552 0.55 -24.82 -5.17
CA ARG A 552 0.98 -26.20 -4.90
C ARG A 552 2.12 -26.26 -3.88
N GLY A 553 2.92 -25.20 -3.73
CA GLY A 553 4.04 -25.15 -2.81
C GLY A 553 5.31 -24.55 -3.42
N VAL A 554 6.45 -25.07 -2.96
CA VAL A 554 7.79 -24.76 -3.47
C VAL A 554 8.19 -25.82 -4.47
N LEU A 555 8.47 -25.44 -5.72
CA LEU A 555 8.87 -26.34 -6.79
C LEU A 555 10.27 -25.98 -7.27
N PHE A 556 11.13 -26.98 -7.48
CA PHE A 556 12.40 -26.85 -8.17
C PHE A 556 12.26 -27.47 -9.56
N LEU A 557 12.44 -26.64 -10.58
CA LEU A 557 12.21 -26.97 -11.98
C LEU A 557 13.54 -27.02 -12.74
N ASP A 558 13.58 -27.84 -13.79
CA ASP A 558 14.72 -27.87 -14.70
C ASP A 558 14.75 -26.56 -15.50
N PRO A 559 15.91 -25.88 -15.64
CA PRO A 559 15.96 -24.59 -16.33
C PRO A 559 15.53 -24.62 -17.80
N ASN A 560 15.59 -25.79 -18.45
CA ASN A 560 15.28 -25.92 -19.87
C ASN A 560 13.91 -26.55 -20.11
N THR A 561 13.57 -27.61 -19.35
CA THR A 561 12.32 -28.35 -19.56
C THR A 561 11.18 -27.86 -18.66
N HIS A 562 11.49 -27.08 -17.62
CA HIS A 562 10.58 -26.73 -16.53
C HIS A 562 9.92 -27.94 -15.84
N GLU A 563 10.41 -29.16 -16.07
CA GLU A 563 9.93 -30.34 -15.36
C GLU A 563 10.23 -30.21 -13.87
N THR A 564 9.24 -30.55 -13.05
CA THR A 564 9.38 -30.49 -11.59
C THR A 564 10.30 -31.61 -11.11
N MET A 565 11.52 -31.26 -10.69
CA MET A 565 12.48 -32.20 -10.10
C MET A 565 12.19 -32.46 -8.61
N GLN A 566 11.70 -31.46 -7.89
CA GLN A 566 11.34 -31.60 -6.48
C GLN A 566 10.24 -30.62 -6.11
N HIS A 567 9.35 -31.06 -5.22
CA HIS A 567 8.18 -30.32 -4.80
C HIS A 567 7.96 -30.49 -3.29
N TRP A 568 7.66 -29.39 -2.61
CA TRP A 568 7.19 -29.40 -1.23
C TRP A 568 5.92 -28.55 -1.10
N PRO A 569 4.80 -29.13 -0.64
CA PRO A 569 3.64 -28.35 -0.28
C PRO A 569 3.92 -27.45 0.93
N PHE A 570 3.21 -26.33 1.06
CA PHE A 570 3.49 -25.34 2.11
C PHE A 570 3.29 -25.87 3.54
N ASN A 571 2.50 -26.92 3.73
CA ASN A 571 2.35 -27.58 5.03
C ASN A 571 3.58 -28.39 5.46
N GLU A 572 4.51 -28.67 4.54
CA GLU A 572 5.80 -29.30 4.83
C GLU A 572 6.95 -28.29 4.94
N VAL A 573 6.69 -27.00 4.70
CA VAL A 573 7.68 -25.93 4.86
C VAL A 573 7.60 -25.39 6.28
N ILE A 574 8.60 -25.71 7.10
CA ILE A 574 8.61 -25.41 8.54
C ILE A 574 9.08 -23.98 8.80
N SER A 575 10.17 -23.57 8.15
CA SER A 575 10.74 -22.23 8.35
C SER A 575 11.69 -21.84 7.24
N THR A 576 11.79 -20.55 6.97
CA THR A 576 12.82 -19.95 6.11
C THR A 576 13.78 -19.08 6.93
N ARG A 577 15.07 -19.11 6.59
CA ARG A 577 16.10 -18.26 7.19
C ARG A 577 16.98 -17.69 6.08
N LYS A 578 17.13 -16.37 6.05
CA LYS A 578 18.09 -15.69 5.17
C LYS A 578 19.47 -15.80 5.81
N VAL A 579 20.48 -16.15 5.02
CA VAL A 579 21.87 -16.26 5.46
C VAL A 579 22.73 -15.46 4.48
N ARG A 580 23.63 -14.64 4.99
CA ARG A 580 24.66 -13.96 4.18
C ARG A 580 26.00 -14.59 4.54
N SER A 581 26.75 -14.99 3.53
CA SER A 581 28.11 -15.50 3.68
C SER A 581 29.11 -14.35 3.82
N GLU A 582 30.32 -14.65 4.27
CA GLU A 582 31.41 -13.68 4.45
C GLU A 582 31.81 -13.01 3.13
N ASP A 583 31.73 -13.74 2.01
CA ASP A 583 31.93 -13.25 0.65
C ASP A 583 30.77 -12.40 0.10
N GLY A 584 29.76 -12.12 0.94
CA GLY A 584 28.59 -11.33 0.59
C GLY A 584 27.48 -12.09 -0.13
N ALA A 585 27.69 -13.37 -0.49
CA ALA A 585 26.68 -14.17 -1.16
C ALA A 585 25.43 -14.38 -0.28
N LEU A 586 24.26 -14.26 -0.91
CA LEU A 586 22.96 -14.41 -0.24
C LEU A 586 22.41 -15.82 -0.44
N PHE A 587 21.96 -16.41 0.66
CA PHE A 587 21.37 -17.73 0.72
C PHE A 587 20.02 -17.69 1.44
N LEU A 588 19.16 -18.62 1.05
CA LEU A 588 17.93 -18.96 1.73
C LEU A 588 18.00 -20.42 2.21
N ASP A 589 17.98 -20.59 3.52
CA ASP A 589 17.81 -21.89 4.16
C ASP A 589 16.31 -22.15 4.37
N MET A 590 15.82 -23.24 3.81
CA MET A 590 14.45 -23.72 3.97
C MET A 590 14.46 -25.03 4.73
N LYS A 591 13.89 -25.02 5.94
CA LYS A 591 13.65 -26.25 6.71
C LYS A 591 12.35 -26.88 6.23
N VAL A 592 12.43 -28.09 5.69
CA VAL A 592 11.30 -28.80 5.07
C VAL A 592 11.19 -30.23 5.61
N GLY A 593 9.98 -30.78 5.53
CA GLY A 593 9.66 -32.15 5.91
C GLY A 593 8.56 -32.23 6.96
N ASN A 594 8.41 -33.41 7.56
CA ASN A 594 7.37 -33.69 8.55
C ASN A 594 7.98 -33.79 9.97
N LEU A 595 7.19 -34.27 10.95
CA LEU A 595 7.68 -34.43 12.33
C LEU A 595 8.78 -35.48 12.47
N LEU A 596 8.81 -36.49 11.58
CA LEU A 596 9.72 -37.63 11.67
C LEU A 596 11.00 -37.42 10.86
N GLN A 597 10.92 -36.73 9.72
CA GLN A 597 12.06 -36.47 8.85
C GLN A 597 12.07 -35.01 8.42
N GLN A 598 13.08 -34.28 8.88
CA GLN A 598 13.30 -32.87 8.56
C GLN A 598 14.66 -32.72 7.89
N ARG A 599 14.75 -31.84 6.89
CA ARG A 599 16.01 -31.48 6.24
C ARG A 599 16.07 -29.98 5.99
N VAL A 600 17.27 -29.44 5.97
CA VAL A 600 17.51 -28.04 5.59
C VAL A 600 18.00 -28.03 4.16
N ILE A 601 17.29 -27.29 3.31
CA ILE A 601 17.66 -27.05 1.93
C ILE A 601 18.26 -25.65 1.86
N ARG A 602 19.50 -25.56 1.36
CA ARG A 602 20.16 -24.28 1.12
C ARG A 602 20.10 -23.92 -0.36
N VAL A 603 19.70 -22.68 -0.63
CA VAL A 603 19.57 -22.13 -1.97
C VAL A 603 20.32 -20.80 -2.04
N GLN A 604 21.21 -20.63 -3.02
CA GLN A 604 21.88 -19.36 -3.30
C GLN A 604 21.03 -18.50 -4.23
N THR A 605 20.75 -17.27 -3.82
CA THR A 605 19.92 -16.32 -4.57
C THR A 605 19.98 -14.91 -3.97
N GLU A 606 20.04 -13.89 -4.82
CA GLU A 606 19.95 -12.49 -4.40
C GLU A 606 18.52 -12.10 -3.95
N GLN A 607 17.52 -12.89 -4.37
CA GLN A 607 16.10 -12.64 -4.08
C GLN A 607 15.61 -13.40 -2.83
N ALA A 608 16.52 -13.80 -1.93
CA ALA A 608 16.19 -14.56 -0.72
C ALA A 608 15.12 -13.87 0.14
N HIS A 609 15.07 -12.53 0.14
CA HIS A 609 14.06 -11.78 0.85
C HIS A 609 12.65 -11.97 0.26
N GLU A 610 12.50 -11.82 -1.05
CA GLU A 610 11.21 -11.94 -1.73
C GLU A 610 10.68 -13.36 -1.68
N ILE A 611 11.55 -14.36 -1.92
CA ILE A 611 11.19 -15.78 -1.82
C ILE A 611 10.68 -16.10 -0.41
N SER A 612 11.42 -15.67 0.63
CA SER A 612 10.98 -15.87 2.02
C SER A 612 9.67 -15.16 2.35
N ARG A 613 9.39 -14.01 1.74
CA ARG A 613 8.17 -13.24 1.96
C ARG A 613 6.97 -13.95 1.34
N LEU A 614 7.08 -14.38 0.09
CA LEU A 614 6.05 -15.12 -0.63
C LEU A 614 5.73 -16.47 0.03
N VAL A 615 6.74 -17.24 0.44
CA VAL A 615 6.54 -18.50 1.19
C VAL A 615 5.73 -18.24 2.48
N ARG A 616 6.09 -17.20 3.24
CA ARG A 616 5.36 -16.83 4.46
C ARG A 616 3.91 -16.42 4.16
N GLN A 617 3.70 -15.67 3.08
CA GLN A 617 2.37 -15.22 2.66
C GLN A 617 1.48 -16.43 2.31
N TYR A 618 1.96 -17.36 1.49
CA TYR A 618 1.24 -18.60 1.18
C TYR A 618 0.93 -19.44 2.42
N ILE A 619 1.89 -19.63 3.33
CA ILE A 619 1.67 -20.37 4.59
C ILE A 619 0.59 -19.68 5.44
N THR A 620 0.65 -18.36 5.58
CA THR A 620 -0.31 -17.58 6.39
C THR A 620 -1.73 -17.74 5.85
N MET A 621 -1.89 -17.67 4.52
CA MET A 621 -3.19 -17.86 3.87
C MET A 621 -3.72 -19.29 4.01
N ALA A 622 -2.85 -20.30 3.83
CA ALA A 622 -3.23 -21.70 4.00
C ALA A 622 -3.67 -22.00 5.45
N GLN A 623 -3.01 -21.41 6.44
CA GLN A 623 -3.38 -21.55 7.86
C GLN A 623 -4.69 -20.84 8.19
N ALA A 624 -4.93 -19.64 7.66
CA ALA A 624 -6.19 -18.91 7.84
C ALA A 624 -7.37 -19.73 7.30
N GLN A 625 -7.26 -20.25 6.07
CA GLN A 625 -8.32 -21.08 5.48
C GLN A 625 -8.58 -22.38 6.25
N GLN A 626 -7.56 -22.97 6.89
CA GLN A 626 -7.75 -24.15 7.73
C GLN A 626 -8.49 -23.84 9.04
N ARG A 627 -8.32 -22.63 9.59
CA ARG A 627 -9.05 -22.17 10.78
C ARG A 627 -10.52 -21.95 10.46
N ASP A 628 -10.81 -21.23 9.36
CA ASP A 628 -12.18 -20.96 8.90
C ASP A 628 -12.98 -22.22 8.55
N ARG A 629 -12.32 -23.35 8.25
CA ARG A 629 -12.98 -24.65 8.02
C ARG A 629 -13.26 -25.44 9.29
N ARG A 630 -12.60 -25.10 10.40
CA ARG A 630 -12.72 -25.80 11.69
C ARG A 630 -13.74 -25.12 12.61
N GLU A 631 -13.89 -23.81 12.46
CA GLU A 631 -14.99 -23.01 13.00
C GLU A 631 -16.26 -23.23 12.16
#